data_AF-A0A0D8X7K1-F1
#
_entry.id   AF-A0A0D8X7K1-F1
#
_cell.length_a   1.000
_cell.length_b   1.000
_cell.length_c   1.000
_cell.angle_alpha   90.00
_cell.angle_beta   90.00
_cell.angle_gamma   90.00
#
_symmetry.space_group_name_H-M   'P 1'
#
loop_
_entity.id
_entity.type
_entity.pdbx_description
1 polymer ?
#
loop_
_entity_poly.entity_id
_entity_poly.type
_entity_poly.pdbx_seq_one_letter_code
_entity_poly.pdbx_strand_id
1 'polypeptide(L)'
;MSSRRDTRSKASRSIHSSADAIAYFECNHRVRRNDMQVQRAHALSWNCDGSRLACGSQDRRVAVGTVDSSCRVKCTFVGQGHDDSVDQVAFHRTNPNLLASASTDKSIII
;
A
#
# COMPACT_ATOMS: atom_id res chain seq x y z
N MET A 1 42.46 11.20 -11.40
CA MET A 1 41.92 11.32 -10.02
C MET A 1 40.64 10.51 -9.96
N SER A 2 40.66 9.43 -9.16
CA SER A 2 39.59 8.42 -9.11
C SER A 2 38.35 8.97 -8.42
N SER A 3 37.22 8.98 -9.14
CA SER A 3 35.90 9.30 -8.60
C SER A 3 35.41 8.10 -7.76
N ARG A 4 35.35 8.29 -6.45
CA ARG A 4 34.78 7.31 -5.51
C ARG A 4 33.29 7.17 -5.81
N ARG A 5 32.90 6.01 -6.34
CA ARG A 5 31.49 5.60 -6.37
C ARG A 5 31.08 5.27 -4.94
N ASP A 6 30.25 6.12 -4.34
CA ASP A 6 29.55 5.80 -3.10
C ASP A 6 28.58 4.64 -3.37
N THR A 7 29.04 3.43 -3.09
CA THR A 7 28.18 2.25 -2.97
C THR A 7 27.43 2.35 -1.65
N ARG A 8 26.38 3.16 -1.63
CA ARG A 8 25.45 3.24 -0.50
C ARG A 8 24.69 1.90 -0.44
N SER A 9 25.30 0.93 0.21
CA SER A 9 24.73 -0.36 0.55
C SER A 9 23.39 -0.10 1.24
N LYS A 10 22.29 -0.42 0.54
CA LYS A 10 20.95 -0.52 1.14
C LYS A 10 20.91 -1.80 1.97
N ALA A 11 21.75 -1.88 2.98
CA ALA A 11 21.55 -2.86 4.04
C ALA A 11 20.21 -2.53 4.69
N SER A 12 19.32 -3.52 4.71
CA SER A 12 18.08 -3.49 5.49
C SER A 12 18.46 -3.11 6.92
N ARG A 13 18.20 -1.85 7.31
CA ARG A 13 18.43 -1.39 8.68
C ARG A 13 17.28 -1.92 9.52
N SER A 14 17.51 -3.02 10.20
CA SER A 14 16.61 -3.54 11.24
C SER A 14 16.33 -2.43 12.26
N ILE A 15 15.05 -2.12 12.49
CA ILE A 15 14.61 -1.06 13.38
C ILE A 15 14.63 -1.60 14.81
N HIS A 16 15.61 -1.19 15.62
CA HIS A 16 15.77 -1.65 17.01
C HIS A 16 15.58 -0.54 18.05
N SER A 17 15.60 0.73 17.63
CA SER A 17 15.39 1.89 18.49
C SER A 17 14.51 2.95 17.82
N SER A 18 14.02 3.91 18.62
CA SER A 18 13.28 5.08 18.10
C SER A 18 14.13 5.94 17.16
N ALA A 19 15.43 6.09 17.46
CA ALA A 19 16.36 6.78 16.58
C ALA A 19 16.53 6.06 15.24
N ASP A 20 16.59 4.71 15.24
CA ASP A 20 16.66 3.93 14.00
C ASP A 20 15.39 4.07 13.16
N ALA A 21 14.22 4.10 13.80
CA ALA A 21 12.94 4.30 13.12
C ALA A 21 12.88 5.70 12.48
N ILE A 22 13.26 6.75 13.20
CA ILE A 22 13.32 8.13 12.69
C ILE A 22 14.28 8.18 11.49
N ALA A 23 15.50 7.68 11.64
CA ALA A 23 16.48 7.67 10.56
C ALA A 23 16.03 6.83 9.35
N TYR A 24 15.33 5.73 9.58
CA TYR A 24 14.72 4.91 8.52
C TYR A 24 13.69 5.71 7.74
N PHE A 25 12.77 6.41 8.43
CA PHE A 25 11.76 7.23 7.75
C PHE A 25 12.39 8.42 7.04
N GLU A 26 13.33 9.14 7.64
CA GLU A 26 14.07 10.24 6.98
C GLU A 26 14.78 9.78 5.71
N CYS A 27 15.47 8.63 5.77
CA CYS A 27 16.20 8.08 4.62
C CYS A 27 15.26 7.51 3.54
N ASN A 28 14.05 7.10 3.90
CA ASN A 28 13.07 6.50 3.00
C ASN A 28 11.85 7.39 2.75
N HIS A 29 11.91 8.69 3.09
CA HIS A 29 10.83 9.66 2.92
C HIS A 29 10.64 10.02 1.44
N ARG A 30 10.22 9.03 0.64
CA ARG A 30 9.87 9.19 -0.75
C ARG A 30 8.37 9.34 -0.85
N VAL A 31 7.89 10.57 -0.70
CA VAL A 31 6.48 10.87 -0.94
C VAL A 31 6.23 10.79 -2.44
N ARG A 32 5.40 9.82 -2.84
CA ARG A 32 4.90 9.71 -4.20
C ARG A 32 3.38 9.72 -4.14
N ARG A 33 2.78 10.60 -4.93
CA ARG A 33 1.35 10.56 -5.17
C ARG A 33 1.09 9.50 -6.23
N ASN A 34 0.30 8.48 -5.87
CA ASN A 34 -0.22 7.51 -6.81
C ASN A 34 -1.74 7.67 -6.83
N ASP A 35 -2.31 7.76 -8.01
CA ASP A 35 -3.76 7.87 -8.17
C ASP A 35 -4.36 6.46 -8.26
N MET A 36 -5.14 6.09 -7.25
CA MET A 36 -5.88 4.83 -7.17
C MET A 36 -7.27 4.94 -7.81
N GLN A 37 -7.59 6.08 -8.43
CA GLN A 37 -8.85 6.36 -9.12
C GLN A 37 -10.09 6.32 -8.20
N VAL A 38 -9.89 6.66 -6.92
CA VAL A 38 -10.92 6.72 -5.88
C VAL A 38 -10.81 8.02 -5.07
N GLN A 39 -11.91 8.47 -4.50
CA GLN A 39 -11.99 9.70 -3.71
C GLN A 39 -11.79 9.43 -2.22
N ARG A 40 -10.78 10.05 -1.60
CA ARG A 40 -10.53 9.96 -0.14
C ARG A 40 -10.27 8.51 0.32
N ALA A 41 -9.25 7.89 -0.27
CA ALA A 41 -8.70 6.63 0.23
C ALA A 41 -8.22 6.81 1.68
N HIS A 42 -8.69 5.96 2.58
CA HIS A 42 -8.39 6.05 4.02
C HIS A 42 -8.08 4.69 4.67
N ALA A 43 -8.33 3.58 3.98
CA ALA A 43 -7.87 2.25 4.35
C ALA A 43 -6.83 1.74 3.35
N LEU A 44 -5.87 0.93 3.80
CA LEU A 44 -4.78 0.42 2.96
C LEU A 44 -4.36 -0.98 3.39
N SER A 45 -4.04 -1.86 2.43
CA SER A 45 -3.53 -3.21 2.70
C SER A 45 -2.57 -3.68 1.61
N TRP A 46 -1.44 -4.25 2.01
CA TRP A 46 -0.51 -4.95 1.13
C TRP A 46 -0.89 -6.42 1.02
N ASN A 47 -0.74 -7.00 -0.17
CA ASN A 47 -0.84 -8.45 -0.32
C ASN A 47 0.43 -9.15 0.18
N CYS A 48 0.35 -10.46 0.38
CA CYS A 48 1.40 -11.23 1.04
C CYS A 48 2.73 -11.33 0.26
N ASP A 49 2.71 -11.14 -1.06
CA ASP A 49 3.91 -11.16 -1.91
C ASP A 49 4.46 -9.74 -2.22
N GLY A 50 3.79 -8.69 -1.74
CA GLY A 50 4.17 -7.29 -1.96
C GLY A 50 3.99 -6.79 -3.39
N SER A 51 3.32 -7.54 -4.27
CA SER A 51 3.08 -7.11 -5.67
C SER A 51 1.85 -6.22 -5.82
N ARG A 52 0.97 -6.15 -4.81
CA ARG A 52 -0.30 -5.40 -4.87
C ARG A 52 -0.57 -4.60 -3.61
N LEU A 53 -1.26 -3.49 -3.83
CA LEU A 53 -1.80 -2.61 -2.81
C LEU A 53 -3.30 -2.43 -3.04
N ALA A 54 -4.09 -2.57 -1.98
CA ALA A 54 -5.52 -2.28 -1.99
C ALA A 54 -5.79 -1.05 -1.12
N CYS A 55 -6.80 -0.29 -1.50
CA CYS A 55 -7.35 0.75 -0.64
C CYS A 55 -8.88 0.74 -0.64
N GLY A 56 -9.43 1.04 0.54
CA GLY A 56 -10.84 1.34 0.76
C GLY A 56 -11.07 2.85 0.76
N SER A 57 -12.24 3.26 0.30
CA SER A 57 -12.54 4.64 -0.03
C SER A 57 -13.92 5.06 0.44
N GLN A 58 -14.07 6.36 0.74
CA GLN A 58 -15.34 6.95 1.18
C GLN A 58 -16.39 6.97 0.04
N ASP A 59 -15.94 6.91 -1.22
CA ASP A 59 -16.82 6.79 -2.38
C ASP A 59 -17.38 5.38 -2.62
N ARG A 60 -17.33 4.50 -1.61
CA ARG A 60 -17.90 3.14 -1.60
C ARG A 60 -17.13 2.15 -2.50
N ARG A 61 -15.90 2.51 -2.86
CA ARG A 61 -15.06 1.75 -3.79
C ARG A 61 -13.92 1.06 -3.07
N VAL A 62 -13.50 -0.04 -3.67
CA VAL A 62 -12.22 -0.69 -3.40
C VAL A 62 -11.37 -0.56 -4.65
N ALA A 63 -10.15 -0.06 -4.52
CA ALA A 63 -9.19 -0.04 -5.63
C ALA A 63 -7.99 -0.94 -5.32
N VAL A 64 -7.48 -1.59 -6.35
CA VAL A 64 -6.28 -2.43 -6.28
C VAL A 64 -5.29 -1.98 -7.35
N GLY A 65 -4.05 -1.78 -6.94
CA GLY A 65 -2.95 -1.39 -7.81
C GLY A 65 -1.80 -2.37 -7.71
N THR A 66 -1.10 -2.55 -8.84
CA THR A 66 0.16 -3.30 -8.87
C THR A 66 1.32 -2.40 -8.51
N VAL A 67 2.31 -2.97 -7.82
CA VAL A 67 3.51 -2.27 -7.37
C VAL A 67 4.70 -2.76 -8.15
N ASP A 68 5.40 -1.85 -8.82
CA ASP A 68 6.62 -2.19 -9.56
C ASP A 68 7.87 -2.19 -8.65
N SER A 69 8.99 -2.66 -9.21
CA SER A 69 10.29 -2.71 -8.52
C SER A 69 10.82 -1.33 -8.09
N SER A 70 10.25 -0.25 -8.62
CA SER A 70 10.58 1.11 -8.25
C SER A 70 9.66 1.67 -7.16
N CYS A 71 8.73 0.88 -6.62
CA CYS A 71 7.67 1.29 -5.69
C CYS A 71 6.71 2.33 -6.31
N ARG A 72 6.40 2.23 -7.60
CA ARG A 72 5.27 2.94 -8.21
C ARG A 72 4.05 2.05 -8.16
N VAL A 73 2.91 2.66 -7.86
CA VAL A 73 1.62 1.97 -7.87
C VAL A 73 0.88 2.35 -9.14
N LYS A 74 0.44 1.35 -9.90
CA LYS A 74 -0.47 1.54 -11.03
C LYS A 74 -1.82 0.97 -10.63
N CYS A 75 -2.87 1.80 -10.63
CA CYS A 75 -4.23 1.30 -10.44
C CYS A 75 -4.57 0.28 -11.56
N THR A 76 -5.04 -0.90 -11.15
CA THR A 76 -5.38 -2.00 -12.06
C THR A 76 -6.84 -2.42 -11.96
N PHE A 77 -7.50 -2.09 -10.85
CA PHE A 77 -8.89 -2.46 -10.61
C PHE A 77 -9.54 -1.41 -9.70
N VAL A 78 -10.78 -1.07 -10.03
CA VAL A 78 -11.67 -0.26 -9.18
C VAL A 78 -13.01 -0.98 -9.12
N GLY A 79 -13.30 -1.58 -7.98
CA GLY A 79 -14.51 -2.34 -7.71
C GLY A 79 -15.61 -1.47 -7.10
N GLN A 80 -16.85 -1.79 -7.47
CA GLN A 80 -18.07 -1.36 -6.79
C GLN A 80 -18.73 -2.57 -6.14
N GLY A 81 -19.57 -2.34 -5.15
CA GLY A 81 -20.40 -3.39 -4.54
C GLY A 81 -20.94 -3.00 -3.17
N HIS A 82 -20.18 -2.16 -2.45
CA HIS A 82 -20.64 -1.56 -1.20
C HIS A 82 -21.60 -0.40 -1.47
N ASP A 83 -22.58 -0.25 -0.57
CA ASP A 83 -23.56 0.84 -0.60
C ASP A 83 -23.16 2.03 0.30
N ASP A 84 -22.07 1.89 1.06
CA ASP A 84 -21.50 2.95 1.91
C ASP A 84 -19.97 2.86 1.99
N SER A 85 -19.34 3.80 2.72
CA SER A 85 -17.88 3.93 2.91
C SER A 85 -17.19 2.59 3.20
N VAL A 86 -16.09 2.33 2.49
CA VAL A 86 -15.27 1.13 2.73
C VAL A 86 -14.18 1.46 3.74
N ASP A 87 -14.45 1.15 4.99
CA ASP A 87 -13.63 1.57 6.13
C ASP A 87 -12.44 0.64 6.39
N GLN A 88 -12.49 -0.59 5.88
CA GLN A 88 -11.40 -1.55 6.03
C GLN A 88 -11.21 -2.43 4.80
N VAL A 89 -9.94 -2.71 4.48
CA VAL A 89 -9.52 -3.69 3.48
C VAL A 89 -8.42 -4.58 4.05
N ALA A 90 -8.42 -5.86 3.71
CA ALA A 90 -7.41 -6.80 4.19
C ALA A 90 -7.12 -7.88 3.14
N PHE A 91 -5.90 -7.92 2.62
CA PHE A 91 -5.44 -9.08 1.85
C PHE A 91 -5.27 -10.31 2.74
N HIS A 92 -5.50 -11.47 2.14
CA HIS A 92 -5.23 -12.74 2.77
C HIS A 92 -3.72 -12.91 3.03
N ARG A 93 -3.38 -13.53 4.16
CA ARG A 93 -1.98 -13.65 4.61
C ARG A 93 -1.12 -14.59 3.77
N THR A 94 -1.73 -15.55 3.07
CA THR A 94 -1.00 -16.56 2.27
C THR A 94 -1.49 -16.67 0.82
N ASN A 95 -2.60 -16.03 0.47
CA ASN A 95 -3.16 -16.10 -0.87
C ASN A 95 -3.12 -14.69 -1.49
N PRO A 96 -2.21 -14.43 -2.44
CA PRO A 96 -1.96 -13.07 -2.94
C PRO A 96 -3.13 -12.49 -3.75
N ASN A 97 -4.11 -13.32 -4.13
CA ASN A 97 -5.26 -12.93 -4.94
C ASN A 97 -6.57 -12.81 -4.14
N LEU A 98 -6.55 -13.05 -2.83
CA LEU A 98 -7.73 -12.99 -1.97
C LEU A 98 -7.68 -11.74 -1.09
N LEU A 99 -8.78 -11.01 -1.03
CA LEU A 99 -8.92 -9.71 -0.36
C LEU A 99 -10.32 -9.65 0.24
N ALA A 100 -10.45 -9.14 1.46
CA ALA A 100 -11.74 -8.79 2.04
C ALA A 100 -11.87 -7.26 2.21
N SER A 101 -13.09 -6.74 2.06
CA SER A 101 -13.46 -5.37 2.38
C SER A 101 -14.67 -5.33 3.31
N ALA A 102 -14.68 -4.38 4.23
CA ALA A 102 -15.78 -4.13 5.15
C ALA A 102 -16.25 -2.67 5.03
N SER A 103 -17.57 -2.46 5.10
CA SER A 103 -18.20 -1.16 4.90
C SER A 103 -19.17 -0.82 6.02
N THR A 104 -19.44 0.48 6.18
CA THR A 104 -20.52 1.02 7.02
C THR A 104 -21.91 0.52 6.59
N ASP A 105 -22.07 0.01 5.37
CA ASP A 105 -23.31 -0.61 4.87
C ASP A 105 -23.70 -1.93 5.57
N LYS A 106 -22.89 -2.39 6.55
CA LYS A 106 -23.05 -3.63 7.32
C LYS A 106 -22.74 -4.91 6.54
N SER A 107 -22.06 -4.80 5.41
CA SER A 107 -21.62 -5.93 4.59
C SER A 107 -20.10 -6.12 4.62
N ILE A 108 -19.70 -7.36 4.34
CA ILE A 108 -18.31 -7.76 4.09
C ILE A 108 -18.29 -8.45 2.73
N ILE A 109 -17.38 -8.04 1.85
CA ILE A 109 -17.15 -8.65 0.54
C ILE A 109 -15.77 -9.31 0.54
N ILE A 110 -15.65 -10.51 -0.03
CA ILE A 110 -14.41 -11.31 -0.12
C ILE A 110 -14.19 -11.74 -1.57
#